data_AF-A0A520TXQ7-F1
#
_entry.id   AF-A0A520TXQ7-F1
#
_cell.length_a   1.000
_cell.length_b   1.000
_cell.length_c   1.000
_cell.angle_alpha   90.00
_cell.angle_beta   90.00
_cell.angle_gamma   90.00
#
_symmetry.space_group_name_H-M   'P 1'
#
loop_
_entity.id
_entity.type
_entity.pdbx_description
1 polymer ?
#
loop_
_entity_poly.entity_id
_entity_poly.type
_entity_poly.pdbx_seq_one_letter_code
_entity_poly.pdbx_strand_id
1 'polypeptide(L)'
;MLFIITCSKDSDVASDSYSSNISQNTTTPSVTTPTVTTPTVTQYNLTASAGEGGSISSTGGTYDDGTVISIIATPNEGYEFIGWTGSDSSSSTITITLTANTTIQALFNQVQITETTSTDTSIFNADLIDFNYYLHSSLPGEWITEFNTIMNKLESTIPAYKRTGFPESMNIYAWNNSVPSPYTDLNGNSMQGASISGNGTDFWMVLEIPDDEFTNNSSHRYSVIAHEYFHVFQHSLSTAFSVGSDGEFNNPNAMDVKWLIEGSAATFESLYIQENYGINYFEEGQAWGVETDVLSNPASYEYYSKQDNNYANSVFMVLALAKELENVGFSTEKAFQSIFKVFWEKDPKNSDWKTKFEETFTIDIDSFYSSLTSYSTDMSLIYPSSTITVQNIINDTSSITEVSNETTSTDTSTSTDTSTSTDTSTQPIHQRQPIHQRQLTHQRQLIHLHLQLTQYLFQLKVQLTIF
;
A
#
# COMPACT_ATOMS: atom_id res chain seq x y z
N MET A 1 -40.66 23.64 27.74
CA MET A 1 -41.80 24.28 27.08
C MET A 1 -42.12 23.45 25.85
N LEU A 2 -43.17 22.65 25.96
CA LEU A 2 -43.77 21.88 24.89
C LEU A 2 -44.35 22.89 23.88
N PHE A 3 -44.01 22.77 22.59
CA PHE A 3 -44.73 23.44 21.51
C PHE A 3 -45.01 22.41 20.42
N ILE A 4 -46.26 21.97 20.38
CA ILE A 4 -46.91 21.26 19.27
C ILE A 4 -47.87 22.27 18.64
N ILE A 5 -47.78 22.52 17.32
CA ILE A 5 -48.88 22.98 16.43
C ILE A 5 -48.47 22.58 14.99
N THR A 6 -48.84 21.43 14.40
CA THR A 6 -50.09 21.00 13.71
C THR A 6 -50.62 21.86 12.54
N CYS A 7 -50.58 21.23 11.35
CA CYS A 7 -51.57 21.09 10.27
C CYS A 7 -52.30 22.31 9.66
N SER A 8 -52.53 22.22 8.34
CA SER A 8 -53.73 22.77 7.71
C SER A 8 -54.13 21.97 6.47
N LYS A 9 -55.30 21.31 6.56
CA LYS A 9 -56.43 21.57 5.66
C LYS A 9 -57.69 20.89 6.22
N ASP A 10 -58.49 21.73 6.88
CA ASP A 10 -59.95 21.63 7.01
C ASP A 10 -60.60 21.73 5.60
N SER A 11 -61.83 21.31 5.30
CA SER A 11 -62.94 20.77 6.09
C SER A 11 -64.04 20.28 5.14
N ASP A 12 -64.79 19.27 5.62
CA ASP A 12 -66.24 19.04 5.57
C ASP A 12 -66.99 19.07 4.21
N VAL A 13 -68.04 18.27 3.92
CA VAL A 13 -69.20 17.87 4.74
C VAL A 13 -69.87 16.63 4.09
N ALA A 14 -70.35 15.70 4.94
CA ALA A 14 -71.53 14.79 4.94
C ALA A 14 -72.22 14.34 3.61
N SER A 15 -72.93 13.20 3.50
CA SER A 15 -73.71 12.38 4.46
C SER A 15 -74.13 11.04 3.81
N ASP A 16 -74.33 10.00 4.64
CA ASP A 16 -75.33 8.90 4.60
C ASP A 16 -75.65 8.14 3.30
N SER A 17 -75.99 6.85 3.24
CA SER A 17 -75.98 5.67 4.12
C SER A 17 -76.51 4.48 3.27
N TYR A 18 -76.26 3.25 3.75
CA TYR A 18 -76.97 1.99 3.45
C TYR A 18 -76.75 1.17 2.17
N SER A 19 -76.81 -0.15 2.42
CA SER A 19 -76.41 -1.33 1.67
C SER A 19 -77.23 -1.69 0.42
N SER A 20 -76.65 -2.48 -0.49
CA SER A 20 -76.91 -3.93 -0.64
C SER A 20 -76.46 -4.48 -2.01
N ASN A 21 -76.17 -5.78 -2.03
CA ASN A 21 -75.67 -6.61 -3.14
C ASN A 21 -76.54 -6.57 -4.42
N ILE A 22 -75.93 -6.78 -5.60
CA ILE A 22 -76.17 -7.91 -6.52
C ILE A 22 -75.39 -7.76 -7.85
N SER A 23 -74.93 -8.91 -8.34
CA SER A 23 -74.24 -9.24 -9.58
C SER A 23 -74.99 -8.88 -10.88
N GLN A 24 -74.28 -8.50 -11.95
CA GLN A 24 -74.10 -9.34 -13.16
C GLN A 24 -73.48 -8.56 -14.34
N ASN A 25 -72.66 -9.32 -15.04
CA ASN A 25 -71.96 -9.12 -16.30
C ASN A 25 -72.83 -8.55 -17.44
N THR A 26 -72.28 -7.70 -18.34
CA THR A 26 -72.22 -7.92 -19.82
C THR A 26 -71.80 -6.69 -20.65
N THR A 27 -70.77 -6.91 -21.48
CA THR A 27 -70.52 -6.46 -22.88
C THR A 27 -70.37 -4.97 -23.28
N THR A 28 -69.21 -4.72 -23.90
CA THR A 28 -68.65 -3.55 -24.61
C THR A 28 -69.32 -3.22 -25.96
N PRO A 29 -69.19 -1.98 -26.50
CA PRO A 29 -68.17 -1.74 -27.55
C PRO A 29 -67.44 -0.38 -27.51
N SER A 30 -66.28 -0.40 -28.18
CA SER A 30 -65.17 0.56 -28.19
C SER A 30 -65.42 1.94 -28.80
N VAL A 31 -64.81 2.95 -28.17
CA VAL A 31 -64.43 4.24 -28.76
C VAL A 31 -62.90 4.23 -28.91
N THR A 32 -62.38 4.33 -30.14
CA THR A 32 -60.95 4.36 -30.45
C THR A 32 -60.37 5.75 -30.21
N THR A 33 -59.66 5.88 -29.09
CA THR A 33 -58.77 6.99 -28.69
C THR A 33 -57.36 6.74 -29.27
N PRO A 34 -56.57 7.78 -29.66
CA PRO A 34 -55.29 7.56 -30.33
C PRO A 34 -54.34 6.78 -29.42
N THR A 35 -53.79 5.69 -29.96
CA THR A 35 -52.78 4.88 -29.28
C THR A 35 -51.50 5.70 -29.17
N VAL A 36 -51.29 6.32 -28.00
CA VAL A 36 -49.94 6.55 -27.52
C VAL A 36 -49.37 5.15 -27.28
N THR A 37 -48.61 4.62 -28.24
CA THR A 37 -47.70 3.52 -27.95
C THR A 37 -46.67 4.07 -26.99
N THR A 38 -46.97 3.99 -25.70
CA THR A 38 -45.96 4.01 -24.65
C THR A 38 -44.95 2.95 -25.08
N PRO A 39 -43.67 3.29 -25.31
CA PRO A 39 -42.69 2.26 -25.59
C PRO A 39 -42.74 1.29 -24.41
N THR A 40 -43.15 0.05 -24.67
CA THR A 40 -43.06 -1.01 -23.67
C THR A 40 -41.59 -1.29 -23.48
N VAL A 41 -41.01 -0.67 -22.46
CA VAL A 41 -39.65 -0.96 -22.04
C VAL A 41 -39.68 -2.33 -21.39
N THR A 42 -38.89 -3.26 -21.92
CA THR A 42 -38.71 -4.58 -21.30
C THR A 42 -38.12 -4.38 -19.92
N GLN A 43 -38.74 -4.98 -18.91
CA GLN A 43 -38.27 -4.90 -17.53
C GLN A 43 -37.89 -6.28 -17.01
N TYR A 44 -36.88 -6.29 -16.16
CA TYR A 44 -36.40 -7.49 -15.47
C TYR A 44 -36.39 -7.28 -13.97
N ASN A 45 -36.55 -8.37 -13.24
CA ASN A 45 -36.54 -8.39 -11.78
C ASN A 45 -35.18 -8.86 -11.24
N LEU A 46 -34.57 -8.04 -10.38
CA LEU A 46 -33.43 -8.41 -9.56
C LEU A 46 -33.90 -8.77 -8.16
N THR A 47 -33.59 -9.98 -7.69
CA THR A 47 -33.83 -10.40 -6.31
C THR A 47 -32.49 -10.62 -5.61
N ALA A 48 -32.22 -9.86 -4.56
CA ALA A 48 -31.00 -9.97 -3.78
C ALA A 48 -31.31 -10.28 -2.31
N SER A 49 -30.50 -11.15 -1.70
CA SER A 49 -30.62 -11.50 -0.28
C SER A 49 -29.24 -11.60 0.39
N ALA A 50 -29.23 -11.46 1.72
CA ALA A 50 -28.05 -11.69 2.55
C ALA A 50 -28.13 -13.08 3.18
N GLY A 51 -27.02 -13.81 3.21
CA GLY A 51 -26.84 -14.99 4.04
C GLY A 51 -26.74 -14.64 5.54
N GLU A 52 -26.71 -15.66 6.39
CA GLU A 52 -26.49 -15.46 7.83
C GLU A 52 -25.13 -14.81 8.08
N GLY A 53 -25.08 -13.80 8.96
CA GLY A 53 -23.82 -13.13 9.28
C GLY A 53 -23.51 -11.88 8.48
N GLY A 54 -24.47 -11.34 7.72
CA GLY A 54 -24.29 -10.04 7.07
C GLY A 54 -25.59 -9.39 6.61
N SER A 55 -25.44 -8.29 5.88
CA SER A 55 -26.52 -7.51 5.30
C SER A 55 -26.19 -7.08 3.87
N ILE A 56 -27.18 -6.58 3.13
CA ILE A 56 -26.98 -6.03 1.78
C ILE A 56 -27.63 -4.65 1.66
N SER A 57 -27.06 -3.81 0.79
CA SER A 57 -27.52 -2.42 0.59
C SER A 57 -28.89 -2.30 -0.11
N SER A 58 -29.35 -3.34 -0.80
CA SER A 58 -30.66 -3.38 -1.47
C SER A 58 -31.11 -4.82 -1.72
N THR A 59 -32.40 -5.11 -1.57
CA THR A 59 -33.00 -6.41 -1.93
C THR A 59 -33.35 -6.52 -3.42
N GLY A 60 -33.05 -5.49 -4.21
CA GLY A 60 -33.34 -5.41 -5.64
C GLY A 60 -34.70 -4.78 -5.95
N GLY A 61 -35.25 -5.12 -7.11
CA GLY A 61 -36.45 -4.48 -7.67
C GLY A 61 -36.64 -4.76 -9.16
N THR A 62 -37.63 -4.10 -9.75
CA THR A 62 -37.90 -4.15 -11.19
C THR A 62 -37.23 -2.97 -11.90
N TYR A 63 -36.45 -3.27 -12.94
CA TYR A 63 -35.67 -2.28 -13.67
C TYR A 63 -35.81 -2.48 -15.19
N ASP A 64 -35.59 -1.42 -15.95
CA ASP A 64 -35.56 -1.46 -17.40
C ASP A 64 -34.34 -2.26 -17.91
N ASP A 65 -34.49 -2.94 -19.05
CA ASP A 65 -33.43 -3.72 -19.69
C ASP A 65 -32.14 -2.90 -19.91
N GLY A 66 -31.00 -3.48 -19.52
CA GLY A 66 -29.68 -2.86 -19.58
C GLY A 66 -29.33 -1.97 -18.38
N THR A 67 -30.21 -1.84 -17.38
CA THR A 67 -29.91 -1.08 -16.16
C THR A 67 -28.74 -1.71 -15.41
N VAL A 68 -27.79 -0.88 -14.97
CA VAL A 68 -26.64 -1.30 -14.17
C VAL A 68 -26.92 -1.00 -12.69
N ILE A 69 -26.89 -2.03 -11.85
CA ILE A 69 -27.21 -1.94 -10.42
C ILE A 69 -26.01 -2.40 -9.60
N SER A 70 -25.67 -1.62 -8.58
CA SER A 70 -24.61 -1.97 -7.61
C SER A 70 -25.24 -2.40 -6.30
N ILE A 71 -24.82 -3.55 -5.78
CA ILE A 71 -25.22 -4.07 -4.46
C ILE A 71 -23.97 -4.31 -3.64
N ILE A 72 -24.01 -3.88 -2.38
CA ILE A 72 -22.92 -3.99 -1.42
C ILE A 72 -23.35 -4.99 -0.36
N ALA A 73 -22.53 -6.00 -0.11
CA ALA A 73 -22.63 -6.91 1.03
C ALA A 73 -21.79 -6.37 2.20
N THR A 74 -22.38 -6.34 3.39
CA THR A 74 -21.71 -5.87 4.61
C THR A 74 -21.77 -6.98 5.66
N PRO A 75 -20.64 -7.63 5.98
CA PRO A 75 -20.59 -8.62 7.05
C PRO A 75 -20.97 -8.00 8.40
N ASN A 76 -21.65 -8.77 9.23
CA ASN A 76 -21.87 -8.45 10.63
C ASN A 76 -20.59 -8.80 11.43
N GLU A 77 -20.48 -8.29 12.65
CA GLU A 77 -19.38 -8.61 13.54
C GLU A 77 -19.18 -10.13 13.70
N GLY A 78 -17.94 -10.60 13.55
CA GLY A 78 -17.58 -12.02 13.64
C GLY A 78 -17.85 -12.84 12.37
N TYR A 79 -18.19 -12.20 11.24
CA TYR A 79 -18.39 -12.85 9.96
C TYR A 79 -17.59 -12.16 8.84
N GLU A 80 -17.25 -12.91 7.81
CA GLU A 80 -16.56 -12.46 6.59
C GLU A 80 -17.46 -12.67 5.37
N PHE A 81 -17.33 -11.84 4.35
CA PHE A 81 -18.00 -12.05 3.06
C PHE A 81 -17.17 -13.03 2.22
N ILE A 82 -17.81 -14.08 1.69
CA ILE A 82 -17.11 -15.15 0.96
C ILE A 82 -17.51 -15.24 -0.52
N GLY A 83 -18.41 -14.39 -1.00
CA GLY A 83 -18.80 -14.34 -2.41
C GLY A 83 -20.30 -14.19 -2.64
N TRP A 84 -20.69 -14.11 -3.91
CA TRP A 84 -22.09 -14.06 -4.33
C TRP A 84 -22.51 -15.39 -4.95
N THR A 85 -23.72 -15.87 -4.68
CA THR A 85 -24.30 -16.91 -5.54
C THR A 85 -24.65 -16.32 -6.90
N GLY A 86 -24.35 -17.06 -7.97
CA GLY A 86 -24.64 -16.63 -9.35
C GLY A 86 -23.61 -15.68 -9.96
N SER A 87 -22.47 -15.45 -9.29
CA SER A 87 -21.33 -14.72 -9.82
C SER A 87 -20.02 -15.26 -9.24
N ASP A 88 -18.96 -15.30 -10.04
CA ASP A 88 -17.61 -15.67 -9.56
C ASP A 88 -16.86 -14.48 -8.92
N SER A 89 -17.57 -13.37 -8.66
CA SER A 89 -16.99 -12.18 -8.02
C SER A 89 -16.67 -12.46 -6.55
N SER A 90 -15.39 -12.29 -6.20
CA SER A 90 -14.90 -12.28 -4.81
C SER A 90 -15.06 -10.92 -4.12
N SER A 91 -15.49 -9.88 -4.85
CA SER A 91 -15.73 -8.55 -4.27
C SER A 91 -17.06 -8.48 -3.51
N SER A 92 -17.04 -7.86 -2.32
CA SER A 92 -18.23 -7.55 -1.51
C SER A 92 -19.17 -6.55 -2.20
N THR A 93 -18.69 -5.84 -3.22
CA THR A 93 -19.52 -5.02 -4.11
C THR A 93 -19.67 -5.71 -5.46
N ILE A 94 -20.91 -5.96 -5.87
CA ILE A 94 -21.22 -6.54 -7.19
C ILE A 94 -21.98 -5.54 -8.06
N THR A 95 -21.55 -5.43 -9.31
CA THR A 95 -22.23 -4.63 -10.34
C THR A 95 -22.89 -5.56 -11.36
N ILE A 96 -24.22 -5.46 -11.50
CA ILE A 96 -25.02 -6.31 -12.36
C ILE A 96 -25.63 -5.45 -13.46
N THR A 97 -25.36 -5.80 -14.73
CA THR A 97 -26.13 -5.27 -15.86
C THR A 97 -27.31 -6.18 -16.11
N LEU A 98 -28.52 -5.69 -15.87
CA LEU A 98 -29.73 -6.51 -15.86
C LEU A 98 -30.29 -6.68 -17.28
N THR A 99 -30.03 -7.84 -17.88
CA THR A 99 -30.53 -8.24 -19.22
C THR A 99 -31.49 -9.44 -19.18
N ALA A 100 -31.74 -9.98 -17.98
CA ALA A 100 -32.69 -11.03 -17.66
C ALA A 100 -33.05 -10.95 -16.16
N ASN A 101 -34.05 -11.71 -15.72
CA ASN A 101 -34.33 -11.86 -14.30
C ASN A 101 -33.14 -12.54 -13.60
N THR A 102 -32.65 -11.92 -12.53
CA THR A 102 -31.43 -12.35 -11.84
C THR A 102 -31.70 -12.52 -10.34
N THR A 103 -31.17 -13.57 -9.75
CA THR A 103 -31.18 -13.79 -8.29
C THR A 103 -29.76 -13.98 -7.81
N ILE A 104 -29.38 -13.23 -6.77
CA ILE A 104 -28.07 -13.32 -6.13
C ILE A 104 -28.24 -13.37 -4.62
N GLN A 105 -27.28 -13.99 -3.94
CA GLN A 105 -27.20 -14.00 -2.49
C GLN A 105 -25.78 -13.70 -2.05
N ALA A 106 -25.61 -12.75 -1.13
CA ALA A 106 -24.34 -12.52 -0.46
C ALA A 106 -24.09 -13.68 0.51
N LEU A 107 -22.95 -14.34 0.38
CA LEU A 107 -22.54 -15.41 1.26
C LEU A 107 -21.59 -14.86 2.31
N PHE A 108 -21.81 -15.25 3.56
CA PHE A 108 -20.95 -14.91 4.67
C PHE A 108 -20.56 -16.18 5.42
N ASN A 109 -19.40 -16.15 6.06
CA ASN A 109 -18.90 -17.23 6.90
C ASN A 109 -18.52 -16.67 8.26
N GLN A 110 -18.70 -17.45 9.32
CA GLN A 110 -18.30 -17.02 10.66
C GLN A 110 -16.77 -17.07 10.75
N VAL A 111 -16.15 -15.93 11.06
CA VAL A 111 -14.71 -15.85 11.29
C VAL A 111 -14.40 -16.62 12.57
N GLN A 112 -13.70 -17.74 12.43
CA GLN A 112 -13.18 -18.48 13.59
C GLN A 112 -12.02 -17.67 14.16
N ILE A 113 -12.21 -17.06 15.32
CA ILE A 113 -11.11 -16.41 16.05
C ILE A 113 -10.22 -17.51 16.60
N THR A 114 -9.11 -17.78 15.91
CA THR A 114 -8.00 -18.52 16.49
C THR A 114 -7.15 -17.53 17.28
N GLU A 115 -7.25 -17.58 18.62
CA GLU A 115 -6.10 -17.22 19.46
C GLU A 115 -5.00 -18.24 19.15
N THR A 116 -4.21 -17.99 18.11
CA THR A 116 -3.11 -18.87 17.74
C THR A 116 -1.95 -18.58 18.70
N THR A 117 -2.03 -19.10 19.93
CA THR A 117 -0.80 -19.49 20.63
C THR A 117 -0.32 -20.76 19.95
N SER A 118 0.48 -20.58 18.89
CA SER A 118 1.14 -21.70 18.23
C SER A 118 2.03 -22.40 19.26
N THR A 119 1.57 -23.54 19.75
CA THR A 119 2.33 -24.44 20.61
C THR A 119 2.83 -25.66 19.83
N ASP A 120 2.72 -25.64 18.50
CA ASP A 120 3.37 -26.63 17.64
C ASP A 120 4.77 -26.14 17.24
N THR A 121 5.73 -26.36 18.13
CA THR A 121 7.15 -26.06 17.94
C THR A 121 7.89 -27.08 17.07
N SER A 122 7.17 -27.91 16.30
CA SER A 122 7.80 -28.90 15.41
C SER A 122 8.03 -28.42 13.98
N ILE A 123 7.56 -27.22 13.61
CA ILE A 123 7.68 -26.65 12.25
C ILE A 123 8.54 -25.37 12.19
N PHE A 124 8.81 -24.73 13.33
CA PHE A 124 9.68 -23.56 13.38
C PHE A 124 11.15 -24.02 13.45
N ASN A 125 11.97 -23.58 12.49
CA ASN A 125 13.41 -23.57 12.71
C ASN A 125 13.67 -22.80 14.01
N ALA A 126 14.40 -23.41 14.95
CA ALA A 126 14.65 -22.86 16.28
C ALA A 126 15.34 -21.47 16.26
N ASP A 127 15.85 -21.06 15.10
CA ASP A 127 16.62 -19.83 14.89
C ASP A 127 15.80 -18.66 14.30
N LEU A 128 14.48 -18.80 14.05
CA LEU A 128 13.61 -17.68 13.62
C LEU A 128 12.95 -16.98 14.82
N ILE A 129 12.66 -15.68 14.67
CA ILE A 129 11.98 -14.90 15.70
C ILE A 129 10.50 -15.24 15.75
N ASP A 130 9.96 -15.31 16.96
CA ASP A 130 8.55 -15.53 17.19
C ASP A 130 7.79 -14.21 17.28
N PHE A 131 6.69 -14.03 16.54
CA PHE A 131 5.86 -12.82 16.64
C PHE A 131 4.62 -13.05 17.50
N ASN A 132 4.37 -12.13 18.44
CA ASN A 132 3.15 -12.09 19.23
C ASN A 132 2.26 -10.94 18.74
N TYR A 133 1.11 -11.25 18.17
CA TYR A 133 0.21 -10.24 17.61
C TYR A 133 -0.82 -9.74 18.63
N TYR A 134 -0.82 -8.43 18.85
CA TYR A 134 -1.79 -7.70 19.67
C TYR A 134 -2.58 -6.76 18.75
N LEU A 135 -3.55 -7.34 18.05
CA LEU A 135 -4.41 -6.62 17.10
C LEU A 135 -5.68 -6.15 17.81
N HIS A 136 -5.87 -4.83 17.89
CA HIS A 136 -7.03 -4.25 18.57
C HIS A 136 -8.31 -4.39 17.73
N SER A 137 -9.46 -4.53 18.39
CA SER A 137 -10.77 -4.71 17.74
C SER A 137 -11.27 -3.50 16.94
N SER A 138 -10.57 -2.36 16.98
CA SER A 138 -10.85 -1.21 16.11
C SER A 138 -10.41 -1.42 14.66
N LEU A 139 -9.58 -2.44 14.40
CA LEU A 139 -9.14 -2.80 13.05
C LEU A 139 -10.25 -3.59 12.32
N PRO A 140 -10.56 -3.25 11.05
CA PRO A 140 -11.47 -4.05 10.24
C PRO A 140 -10.97 -5.48 10.02
N GLY A 141 -11.88 -6.47 9.99
CA GLY A 141 -11.54 -7.87 9.77
C GLY A 141 -10.80 -8.14 8.46
N GLU A 142 -11.11 -7.40 7.39
CA GLU A 142 -10.38 -7.50 6.12
C GLU A 142 -8.94 -6.99 6.24
N TRP A 143 -8.70 -5.95 7.04
CA TRP A 143 -7.33 -5.50 7.29
C TRP A 143 -6.54 -6.53 8.10
N ILE A 144 -7.15 -7.15 9.11
CA ILE A 144 -6.50 -8.22 9.90
C ILE A 144 -6.13 -9.40 9.00
N THR A 145 -7.02 -9.78 8.08
CA THR A 145 -6.77 -10.86 7.11
C THR A 145 -5.60 -10.53 6.18
N GLU A 146 -5.55 -9.30 5.67
CA GLU A 146 -4.47 -8.85 4.82
C GLU A 146 -3.15 -8.71 5.60
N PHE A 147 -3.18 -8.19 6.84
CA PHE A 147 -2.03 -8.15 7.73
C PHE A 147 -1.40 -9.53 7.91
N ASN A 148 -2.21 -10.55 8.20
CA ASN A 148 -1.72 -11.93 8.32
C ASN A 148 -1.12 -12.44 7.00
N THR A 149 -1.72 -12.08 5.87
CA THR A 149 -1.20 -12.45 4.54
C THR A 149 0.16 -11.82 4.28
N ILE A 150 0.30 -10.53 4.59
CA ILE A 150 1.55 -9.79 4.46
C ILE A 150 2.63 -10.37 5.37
N MET A 151 2.35 -10.53 6.66
CA MET A 151 3.31 -11.08 7.63
C MET A 151 3.80 -12.47 7.22
N ASN A 152 2.89 -13.39 6.87
CA ASN A 152 3.27 -14.73 6.40
C ASN A 152 4.17 -14.68 5.16
N LYS A 153 3.86 -13.81 4.20
CA LYS A 153 4.67 -13.68 2.99
C LYS A 153 6.05 -13.11 3.30
N LEU A 154 6.13 -12.06 4.13
CA LEU A 154 7.39 -11.45 4.55
C LEU A 154 8.26 -12.44 5.33
N GLU A 155 7.70 -13.17 6.29
CA GLU A 155 8.39 -14.21 7.06
C GLU A 155 8.97 -15.32 6.17
N SER A 156 8.27 -15.67 5.08
CA SER A 156 8.77 -16.66 4.12
C SER A 156 9.82 -16.11 3.13
N THR A 157 9.80 -14.80 2.85
CA THR A 157 10.61 -14.16 1.80
C THR A 157 11.91 -13.57 2.36
N ILE A 158 11.81 -12.87 3.50
CA ILE A 158 12.91 -12.21 4.21
C ILE A 158 12.90 -12.62 5.69
N PRO A 159 13.14 -13.91 5.99
CA PRO A 159 13.06 -14.41 7.36
C PRO A 159 13.99 -13.64 8.32
N ALA A 160 13.46 -13.20 9.45
CA ALA A 160 14.21 -12.59 10.54
C ALA A 160 14.70 -13.66 11.53
N TYR A 161 16.01 -13.70 11.75
CA TYR A 161 16.66 -14.69 12.61
C TYR A 161 16.96 -14.17 14.01
N LYS A 162 16.82 -15.04 15.00
CA LYS A 162 17.31 -14.86 16.37
C LYS A 162 18.82 -14.66 16.36
N ARG A 163 19.29 -13.71 17.16
CA ARG A 163 20.72 -13.50 17.40
C ARG A 163 20.98 -12.81 18.74
N THR A 164 22.21 -12.91 19.22
CA THR A 164 22.64 -12.16 20.41
C THR A 164 22.37 -10.67 20.25
N GLY A 165 21.71 -10.07 21.24
CA GLY A 165 21.34 -8.65 21.22
C GLY A 165 20.15 -8.30 20.34
N PHE A 166 19.32 -9.30 19.97
CA PHE A 166 18.02 -9.13 19.32
C PHE A 166 17.00 -10.03 20.06
N PRO A 167 15.69 -9.70 20.12
CA PRO A 167 14.73 -10.48 20.89
C PRO A 167 14.58 -11.90 20.33
N GLU A 168 14.27 -12.82 21.24
CA GLU A 168 13.78 -14.16 20.88
C GLU A 168 12.35 -14.10 20.31
N SER A 169 11.56 -13.14 20.79
CA SER A 169 10.20 -12.89 20.34
C SER A 169 9.91 -11.40 20.27
N MET A 170 9.11 -10.97 19.31
CA MET A 170 8.74 -9.56 19.12
C MET A 170 7.22 -9.39 19.20
N ASN A 171 6.77 -8.43 20.01
CA ASN A 171 5.36 -8.07 20.08
C ASN A 171 5.01 -7.11 18.94
N ILE A 172 3.90 -7.33 18.26
CA ILE A 172 3.36 -6.41 17.25
C ILE A 172 2.02 -5.89 17.74
N TYR A 173 1.94 -4.58 17.93
CA TYR A 173 0.75 -3.87 18.38
C TYR A 173 0.14 -3.13 17.21
N ALA A 174 -1.14 -3.34 16.93
CA ALA A 174 -1.83 -2.64 15.85
C ALA A 174 -3.23 -2.17 16.27
N TRP A 175 -3.60 -0.95 15.86
CA TRP A 175 -4.95 -0.42 16.05
C TRP A 175 -5.29 0.62 14.99
N ASN A 176 -6.59 0.81 14.75
CA ASN A 176 -7.08 1.98 14.00
C ASN A 176 -7.12 3.20 14.94
N ASN A 177 -6.55 4.33 14.53
CA ASN A 177 -6.49 5.57 15.31
C ASN A 177 -7.83 6.31 15.49
N SER A 178 -8.94 5.75 14.99
CA SER A 178 -10.30 6.16 15.37
C SER A 178 -10.59 6.01 16.86
N VAL A 179 -9.77 5.19 17.55
CA VAL A 179 -9.74 5.11 19.01
C VAL A 179 -8.39 5.59 19.56
N PRO A 180 -8.34 6.13 20.79
CA PRO A 180 -7.07 6.38 21.47
C PRO A 180 -6.23 5.11 21.56
N SER A 181 -4.92 5.27 21.60
CA SER A 181 -3.98 4.15 21.73
C SER A 181 -4.38 3.21 22.88
N PRO A 182 -4.66 1.93 22.59
CA PRO A 182 -5.02 0.94 23.59
C PRO A 182 -3.79 0.32 24.28
N TYR A 183 -2.58 0.66 23.82
CA TYR A 183 -1.33 0.07 24.27
C TYR A 183 -0.39 1.13 24.84
N THR A 184 0.40 0.73 25.83
CA THR A 184 1.45 1.56 26.41
C THR A 184 2.79 0.85 26.32
N ASP A 185 3.86 1.61 26.10
CA ASP A 185 5.22 1.10 26.21
C ASP A 185 5.55 0.66 27.65
N LEU A 186 6.75 0.10 27.85
CA LEU A 186 7.23 -0.35 29.15
C LEU A 186 7.34 0.78 30.19
N ASN A 187 7.39 2.04 29.76
CA ASN A 187 7.44 3.23 30.60
C ASN A 187 6.04 3.78 30.92
N GLY A 188 4.99 3.18 30.38
CA GLY A 188 3.59 3.60 30.55
C GLY A 188 3.16 4.75 29.62
N ASN A 189 3.97 5.10 28.62
CA ASN A 189 3.57 6.08 27.61
C ASN A 189 2.67 5.42 26.57
N SER A 190 1.63 6.14 26.11
CA SER A 190 0.79 5.67 25.01
C SER A 190 1.63 5.44 23.75
N MET A 191 1.52 4.25 23.16
CA MET A 191 2.12 3.94 21.86
C MET A 191 1.42 4.75 20.76
N GLN A 192 2.15 5.15 19.72
CA GLN A 192 1.61 5.98 18.63
C GLN A 192 2.46 5.83 17.37
N GLY A 193 1.86 6.10 16.21
CA GLY A 193 2.50 5.98 14.90
C GLY A 193 2.78 4.53 14.50
N ALA A 194 3.55 4.39 13.43
CA ALA A 194 4.15 3.12 13.04
C ALA A 194 5.66 3.19 13.24
N SER A 195 6.22 2.18 13.90
CA SER A 195 7.65 2.09 14.16
C SER A 195 8.03 0.73 14.70
N ILE A 196 9.30 0.37 14.55
CA ILE A 196 9.98 -0.51 15.51
C ILE A 196 10.54 0.33 16.65
N SER A 197 10.34 -0.12 17.88
CA SER A 197 10.82 0.55 19.07
C SER A 197 11.28 -0.47 20.10
N GLY A 198 12.23 -0.09 20.96
CA GLY A 198 12.79 -1.01 21.94
C GLY A 198 14.13 -0.58 22.50
N ASN A 199 14.67 -1.42 23.39
CA ASN A 199 15.96 -1.18 24.05
C ASN A 199 16.85 -2.44 24.06
N GLY A 200 17.32 -2.84 22.88
CA GLY A 200 18.30 -3.93 22.75
C GLY A 200 17.66 -5.32 22.72
N THR A 201 17.28 -5.89 23.87
CA THR A 201 16.67 -7.25 23.88
C THR A 201 15.16 -7.25 23.85
N ASP A 202 14.53 -6.12 24.15
CA ASP A 202 13.08 -5.96 24.10
C ASP A 202 12.74 -4.97 22.98
N PHE A 203 12.31 -5.49 21.84
CA PHE A 203 11.78 -4.71 20.73
C PHE A 203 10.32 -5.08 20.49
N TRP A 204 9.58 -4.12 19.97
CA TRP A 204 8.20 -4.28 19.53
C TRP A 204 7.97 -3.46 18.26
N MET A 205 6.99 -3.89 17.47
CA MET A 205 6.47 -3.14 16.34
C MET A 205 5.14 -2.51 16.75
N VAL A 206 4.97 -1.24 16.40
CA VAL A 206 3.75 -0.48 16.55
C VAL A 206 3.20 -0.19 15.16
N LEU A 207 1.90 -0.37 14.97
CA LEU A 207 1.16 -0.10 13.73
C LEU A 207 -0.13 0.65 14.07
N GLU A 208 -0.02 1.94 14.36
CA GLU A 208 -1.18 2.84 14.42
C GLU A 208 -1.64 3.19 12.99
N ILE A 209 -2.73 2.58 12.54
CA ILE A 209 -3.28 2.78 11.20
C ILE A 209 -4.26 3.96 11.22
N PRO A 210 -4.07 4.99 10.37
CA PRO A 210 -5.01 6.10 10.28
C PRO A 210 -6.41 5.68 9.79
N ASP A 211 -7.46 6.15 10.47
CA ASP A 211 -8.87 5.81 10.15
C ASP A 211 -9.26 6.21 8.71
N ASP A 212 -8.72 7.34 8.26
CA ASP A 212 -8.93 7.85 6.91
C ASP A 212 -8.32 6.97 5.83
N GLU A 213 -7.33 6.11 6.13
CA GLU A 213 -6.75 5.20 5.15
C GLU A 213 -7.72 4.07 4.79
N PHE A 214 -8.57 3.66 5.74
CA PHE A 214 -9.67 2.75 5.48
C PHE A 214 -10.75 3.42 4.63
N THR A 215 -11.05 4.69 4.91
CA THR A 215 -12.07 5.46 4.17
C THR A 215 -11.61 5.79 2.75
N ASN A 216 -10.34 6.13 2.57
CA ASN A 216 -9.75 6.53 1.30
C ASN A 216 -9.18 5.36 0.50
N ASN A 217 -9.23 4.15 1.05
CA ASN A 217 -8.61 2.97 0.47
C ASN A 217 -7.11 3.18 0.15
N SER A 218 -6.39 3.89 1.03
CA SER A 218 -4.95 4.18 0.88
C SER A 218 -4.10 2.91 0.99
N SER A 219 -3.15 2.70 0.07
CA SER A 219 -2.26 1.54 0.09
C SER A 219 -1.24 1.58 1.24
N HIS A 220 -1.03 2.74 1.86
CA HIS A 220 -0.14 2.92 3.02
C HIS A 220 -0.45 1.98 4.18
N ARG A 221 -1.73 1.68 4.45
CA ARG A 221 -2.16 0.75 5.51
C ARG A 221 -1.58 -0.66 5.39
N TYR A 222 -1.09 -1.02 4.20
CA TYR A 222 -0.40 -2.28 3.93
C TYR A 222 1.10 -2.06 3.72
N SER A 223 1.51 -0.95 3.10
CA SER A 223 2.93 -0.65 2.87
C SER A 223 3.68 -0.55 4.18
N VAL A 224 3.07 0.08 5.20
CA VAL A 224 3.66 0.29 6.51
C VAL A 224 3.99 -1.03 7.23
N ILE A 225 3.23 -2.11 6.98
CA ILE A 225 3.54 -3.43 7.54
C ILE A 225 4.84 -3.96 6.92
N ALA A 226 4.99 -3.82 5.59
CA ALA A 226 6.21 -4.23 4.90
C ALA A 226 7.42 -3.37 5.27
N HIS A 227 7.22 -2.05 5.47
CA HIS A 227 8.24 -1.11 5.93
C HIS A 227 8.77 -1.50 7.31
N GLU A 228 7.88 -1.65 8.30
CA GLU A 228 8.29 -1.98 9.65
C GLU A 228 8.87 -3.40 9.73
N TYR A 229 8.33 -4.38 9.00
CA TYR A 229 8.94 -5.71 8.95
C TYR A 229 10.35 -5.67 8.36
N PHE A 230 10.60 -4.85 7.34
CA PHE A 230 11.93 -4.72 6.76
C PHE A 230 12.95 -4.22 7.78
N HIS A 231 12.56 -3.33 8.70
CA HIS A 231 13.40 -2.96 9.85
C HIS A 231 13.68 -4.16 10.76
N VAL A 232 12.72 -5.06 11.01
CA VAL A 232 12.97 -6.34 11.74
C VAL A 232 14.04 -7.15 11.02
N PHE A 233 13.94 -7.25 9.69
CA PHE A 233 14.89 -7.97 8.87
C PHE A 233 16.29 -7.34 8.93
N GLN A 234 16.42 -6.02 8.74
CA GLN A 234 17.69 -5.30 8.88
C GLN A 234 18.31 -5.53 10.26
N HIS A 235 17.49 -5.44 11.30
CA HIS A 235 17.91 -5.70 12.66
C HIS A 235 18.37 -7.15 12.84
N SER A 236 17.72 -8.14 12.22
CA SER A 236 18.18 -9.53 12.26
C SER A 236 19.57 -9.74 11.64
N LEU A 237 19.97 -8.90 10.68
CA LEU A 237 21.24 -9.01 9.97
C LEU A 237 22.41 -8.27 10.64
N SER A 238 22.18 -7.11 11.25
CA SER A 238 23.23 -6.24 11.80
C SER A 238 23.05 -5.96 13.29
N THR A 239 24.08 -6.27 14.08
CA THR A 239 24.14 -5.96 15.52
C THR A 239 24.19 -4.46 15.81
N ALA A 240 24.85 -3.68 14.95
CA ALA A 240 24.94 -2.23 15.07
C ALA A 240 23.58 -1.54 15.02
N PHE A 241 22.60 -2.13 14.33
CA PHE A 241 21.23 -1.62 14.27
C PHE A 241 20.50 -1.70 15.63
N SER A 242 20.92 -2.60 16.52
CA SER A 242 20.35 -2.76 17.88
C SER A 242 20.98 -1.87 18.92
N VAL A 243 22.13 -1.29 18.57
CA VAL A 243 22.90 -0.46 19.48
C VAL A 243 22.27 0.91 19.43
N GLY A 244 21.89 1.45 20.60
CA GLY A 244 21.16 2.71 20.71
C GLY A 244 21.70 3.79 19.78
N SER A 245 20.89 4.09 18.76
CA SER A 245 21.07 5.15 17.79
C SER A 245 20.56 6.47 18.39
N ASP A 246 21.13 7.59 17.99
CA ASP A 246 20.52 8.90 18.22
C ASP A 246 20.32 9.69 16.93
N GLY A 247 20.53 9.03 15.79
CA GLY A 247 20.41 9.64 14.46
C GLY A 247 21.44 10.73 14.15
N GLU A 248 22.42 10.93 15.04
CA GLU A 248 23.38 12.05 15.03
C GLU A 248 24.84 11.59 15.21
N PHE A 249 25.11 10.29 15.04
CA PHE A 249 26.46 9.69 15.04
C PHE A 249 27.21 9.79 16.38
N ASN A 250 26.56 10.11 17.51
CA ASN A 250 27.28 10.22 18.78
C ASN A 250 27.71 8.85 19.33
N ASN A 251 27.02 7.78 18.96
CA ASN A 251 27.41 6.42 19.29
C ASN A 251 28.18 5.76 18.14
N PRO A 252 29.51 5.56 18.23
CA PRO A 252 30.30 5.02 17.12
C PRO A 252 29.99 3.55 16.78
N ASN A 253 29.25 2.84 17.64
CA ASN A 253 28.88 1.44 17.47
C ASN A 253 27.43 1.25 16.99
N ALA A 254 26.64 2.32 16.93
CA ALA A 254 25.30 2.32 16.31
C ALA A 254 25.42 2.44 14.80
N MET A 255 24.30 2.36 14.09
CA MET A 255 24.18 2.68 12.67
C MET A 255 23.06 3.71 12.49
N ASP A 256 23.41 4.93 12.06
CA ASP A 256 22.48 6.07 12.07
C ASP A 256 22.16 6.62 10.69
N VAL A 257 22.76 6.09 9.62
CA VAL A 257 22.67 6.66 8.28
C VAL A 257 21.24 6.56 7.74
N LYS A 258 20.45 7.63 7.90
CA LYS A 258 19.01 7.65 7.65
C LYS A 258 18.66 7.16 6.24
N TRP A 259 19.33 7.67 5.20
CA TRP A 259 18.95 7.29 3.84
C TRP A 259 19.20 5.81 3.51
N LEU A 260 20.20 5.17 4.16
CA LEU A 260 20.42 3.73 4.04
C LEU A 260 19.40 2.93 4.86
N ILE A 261 18.98 3.44 6.02
CA ILE A 261 18.00 2.78 6.89
C ILE A 261 16.59 2.93 6.30
N GLU A 262 16.05 4.15 6.35
CA GLU A 262 14.68 4.47 5.97
C GLU A 262 14.48 4.49 4.46
N GLY A 263 15.48 4.91 3.68
CA GLY A 263 15.40 4.83 2.22
C GLY A 263 15.32 3.38 1.73
N SER A 264 16.03 2.45 2.38
CA SER A 264 15.94 1.02 2.01
C SER A 264 14.58 0.44 2.38
N ALA A 265 14.08 0.72 3.59
CA ALA A 265 12.76 0.27 4.03
C ALA A 265 11.63 0.83 3.14
N ALA A 266 11.68 2.14 2.84
CA ALA A 266 10.72 2.81 1.97
C ALA A 266 10.80 2.33 0.51
N THR A 267 11.98 1.94 0.03
CA THR A 267 12.14 1.33 -1.29
C THR A 267 11.59 -0.09 -1.29
N PHE A 268 11.84 -0.86 -0.23
CA PHE A 268 11.35 -2.22 -0.08
C PHE A 268 9.82 -2.28 -0.01
N GLU A 269 9.17 -1.41 0.78
CA GLU A 269 7.70 -1.34 0.81
C GLU A 269 7.14 -1.02 -0.58
N SER A 270 7.81 -0.14 -1.34
CA SER A 270 7.34 0.23 -2.68
C SER A 270 7.39 -0.95 -3.65
N LEU A 271 8.47 -1.73 -3.61
CA LEU A 271 8.59 -2.96 -4.39
C LEU A 271 7.58 -4.02 -3.95
N TYR A 272 7.38 -4.18 -2.64
CA TYR A 272 6.42 -5.12 -2.09
C TYR A 272 4.99 -4.77 -2.53
N ILE A 273 4.61 -3.49 -2.47
CA ILE A 273 3.29 -3.03 -2.89
C ILE A 273 3.08 -3.16 -4.40
N GLN A 274 4.13 -2.88 -5.18
CA GLN A 274 4.10 -3.08 -6.63
C GLN A 274 3.90 -4.55 -6.99
N GLU A 275 4.64 -5.47 -6.36
CA GLU A 275 4.53 -6.90 -6.61
C GLU A 275 3.16 -7.46 -6.22
N ASN A 276 2.66 -7.14 -5.03
CA ASN A 276 1.52 -7.83 -4.44
C ASN A 276 0.17 -7.15 -4.74
N TYR A 277 0.17 -5.86 -5.06
CA TYR A 277 -1.05 -5.08 -5.28
C TYR A 277 -1.09 -4.42 -6.66
N GLY A 278 -0.01 -4.50 -7.46
CA GLY A 278 0.06 -3.87 -8.79
C GLY A 278 0.05 -2.34 -8.73
N ILE A 279 0.35 -1.75 -7.58
CA ILE A 279 0.36 -0.32 -7.34
C ILE A 279 1.81 0.18 -7.42
N ASN A 280 2.08 1.16 -8.28
CA ASN A 280 3.38 1.83 -8.27
C ASN A 280 3.46 2.79 -7.08
N TYR A 281 3.90 2.28 -5.93
CA TYR A 281 3.94 3.05 -4.70
C TYR A 281 5.04 4.12 -4.68
N PHE A 282 6.07 3.98 -5.52
CA PHE A 282 7.02 5.07 -5.76
C PHE A 282 6.30 6.34 -6.26
N GLU A 283 5.33 6.18 -7.17
CA GLU A 283 4.52 7.29 -7.69
C GLU A 283 3.47 7.79 -6.68
N GLU A 284 2.79 6.86 -6.00
CA GLU A 284 1.72 7.20 -5.06
C GLU A 284 2.26 7.88 -3.79
N GLY A 285 3.32 7.33 -3.22
CA GLY A 285 3.84 7.74 -1.92
C GLY A 285 5.00 8.72 -1.97
N GLN A 286 5.90 8.65 -2.96
CA GLN A 286 7.26 9.20 -2.80
C GLN A 286 7.66 10.23 -3.88
N ALA A 287 7.22 10.06 -5.13
CA ALA A 287 7.72 10.83 -6.29
C ALA A 287 7.60 12.36 -6.17
N TRP A 288 6.61 12.84 -5.41
CA TRP A 288 6.35 14.26 -5.21
C TRP A 288 7.28 14.93 -4.18
N GLY A 289 8.05 14.15 -3.42
CA GLY A 289 8.90 14.64 -2.33
C GLY A 289 10.38 14.82 -2.69
N VAL A 290 10.79 14.50 -3.93
CA VAL A 290 12.20 14.62 -4.34
C VAL A 290 12.57 16.08 -4.59
N GLU A 291 13.49 16.60 -3.79
CA GLU A 291 13.96 17.98 -3.83
C GLU A 291 15.31 18.09 -4.53
N THR A 292 15.59 19.23 -5.15
CA THR A 292 16.89 19.45 -5.81
C THR A 292 18.09 19.41 -4.85
N ASP A 293 17.84 19.60 -3.55
CA ASP A 293 18.89 19.56 -2.52
C ASP A 293 19.57 18.19 -2.42
N VAL A 294 18.88 17.10 -2.72
CA VAL A 294 19.47 15.75 -2.74
C VAL A 294 20.59 15.63 -3.77
N LEU A 295 20.57 16.43 -4.83
CA LEU A 295 21.59 16.43 -5.88
C LEU A 295 22.83 17.26 -5.49
N SER A 296 22.66 18.29 -4.65
CA SER A 296 23.72 19.22 -4.27
C SER A 296 24.31 18.99 -2.88
N ASN A 297 23.55 18.37 -1.98
CA ASN A 297 23.91 18.14 -0.59
C ASN A 297 23.41 16.78 -0.07
N PRO A 298 23.70 15.67 -0.77
CA PRO A 298 23.21 14.33 -0.41
C PRO A 298 23.66 13.88 0.99
N ALA A 299 24.85 14.29 1.44
CA ALA A 299 25.36 13.97 2.77
C ALA A 299 24.45 14.46 3.91
N SER A 300 23.62 15.49 3.68
CA SER A 300 22.66 15.92 4.71
C SER A 300 21.60 14.87 5.03
N TYR A 301 21.30 13.97 4.09
CA TYR A 301 20.33 12.87 4.27
C TYR A 301 20.91 11.69 5.07
N GLU A 302 22.17 11.77 5.51
CA GLU A 302 22.72 10.85 6.52
C GLU A 302 22.04 11.03 7.89
N TYR A 303 21.50 12.22 8.19
CA TYR A 303 21.02 12.61 9.52
C TYR A 303 19.49 12.61 9.64
N TYR A 304 18.98 12.24 10.82
CA TYR A 304 17.55 12.33 11.15
C TYR A 304 17.07 13.77 11.41
N SER A 305 17.98 14.71 11.66
CA SER A 305 17.66 16.15 11.69
C SER A 305 17.29 16.74 10.32
N LYS A 306 17.70 16.11 9.22
CA LYS A 306 17.32 16.54 7.86
C LYS A 306 15.89 16.10 7.56
N GLN A 307 15.02 17.05 7.26
CA GLN A 307 13.66 16.75 6.80
C GLN A 307 13.71 15.96 5.49
N ASP A 308 12.93 14.87 5.43
CA ASP A 308 12.76 14.07 4.22
C ASP A 308 11.32 13.52 4.16
N ASN A 309 10.45 14.18 3.41
CA ASN A 309 9.02 13.86 3.41
C ASN A 309 8.80 12.48 2.77
N ASN A 310 8.17 11.58 3.53
CA ASN A 310 7.99 10.18 3.17
C ASN A 310 9.28 9.47 2.72
N TYR A 311 10.43 9.94 3.21
CA TYR A 311 11.75 9.46 2.80
C TYR A 311 11.99 9.54 1.29
N ALA A 312 11.28 10.40 0.55
CA ALA A 312 11.34 10.47 -0.90
C ALA A 312 12.75 10.68 -1.44
N ASN A 313 13.55 11.52 -0.79
CA ASN A 313 14.93 11.78 -1.21
C ASN A 313 15.84 10.60 -0.84
N SER A 314 15.61 9.96 0.30
CA SER A 314 16.31 8.73 0.70
C SER A 314 16.01 7.57 -0.27
N VAL A 315 14.77 7.40 -0.69
CA VAL A 315 14.35 6.45 -1.73
C VAL A 315 15.02 6.78 -3.06
N PHE A 316 15.02 8.06 -3.46
CA PHE A 316 15.72 8.51 -4.65
C PHE A 316 17.21 8.12 -4.61
N MET A 317 17.89 8.31 -3.48
CA MET A 317 19.29 7.90 -3.30
C MET A 317 19.47 6.39 -3.40
N VAL A 318 18.57 5.58 -2.83
CA VAL A 318 18.62 4.11 -2.96
C VAL A 318 18.43 3.66 -4.42
N LEU A 319 17.49 4.25 -5.14
CA LEU A 319 17.26 3.95 -6.57
C LEU A 319 18.46 4.39 -7.43
N ALA A 320 19.04 5.55 -7.16
CA ALA A 320 20.24 6.02 -7.85
C ALA A 320 21.44 5.11 -7.56
N LEU A 321 21.62 4.66 -6.30
CA LEU A 321 22.67 3.69 -5.96
C LEU A 321 22.48 2.38 -6.73
N ALA A 322 21.26 1.85 -6.79
CA ALA A 322 20.99 0.65 -7.58
C ALA A 322 21.37 0.85 -9.06
N LYS A 323 21.15 2.05 -9.61
CA LYS A 323 21.53 2.38 -10.99
C LYS A 323 23.04 2.51 -11.20
N GLU A 324 23.77 3.08 -10.25
CA GLU A 324 25.25 3.07 -10.29
C GLU A 324 25.81 1.65 -10.23
N LEU A 325 25.20 0.77 -9.43
CA LEU A 325 25.58 -0.64 -9.36
C LEU A 325 25.35 -1.36 -10.69
N GLU A 326 24.24 -1.10 -11.37
CA GLU A 326 23.99 -1.61 -12.72
C GLU A 326 25.06 -1.16 -13.72
N ASN A 327 25.52 0.10 -13.63
CA ASN A 327 26.57 0.63 -14.49
C ASN A 327 27.93 -0.09 -14.31
N VAL A 328 28.18 -0.68 -13.14
CA VAL A 328 29.38 -1.47 -12.84
C VAL A 328 29.15 -2.99 -12.94
N GLY A 329 28.04 -3.42 -13.56
CA GLY A 329 27.82 -4.80 -13.97
C GLY A 329 26.96 -5.65 -13.04
N PHE A 330 26.23 -5.04 -12.10
CA PHE A 330 25.22 -5.73 -11.31
C PHE A 330 23.94 -5.90 -12.16
N SER A 331 23.22 -7.01 -11.96
CA SER A 331 21.80 -7.03 -12.33
C SER A 331 21.01 -6.13 -11.39
N THR A 332 19.82 -5.69 -11.79
CA THR A 332 18.92 -4.92 -10.91
C THR A 332 18.63 -5.68 -9.61
N GLU A 333 18.32 -6.98 -9.69
CA GLU A 333 18.10 -7.83 -8.53
C GLU A 333 19.33 -7.90 -7.63
N LYS A 334 20.53 -8.07 -8.20
CA LYS A 334 21.79 -8.09 -7.43
C LYS A 334 22.10 -6.75 -6.77
N ALA A 335 21.79 -5.64 -7.43
CA ALA A 335 21.98 -4.31 -6.89
C ALA A 335 21.12 -4.10 -5.63
N PHE A 336 19.81 -4.37 -5.70
CA PHE A 336 18.94 -4.30 -4.53
C PHE A 336 19.29 -5.34 -3.47
N GLN A 337 19.72 -6.55 -3.84
CA GLN A 337 20.17 -7.58 -2.91
C GLN A 337 21.36 -7.11 -2.08
N SER A 338 22.31 -6.44 -2.74
CA SER A 338 23.46 -5.87 -2.05
C SER A 338 23.06 -4.78 -1.05
N ILE A 339 22.10 -3.93 -1.42
CA ILE A 339 21.61 -2.84 -0.56
C ILE A 339 20.79 -3.38 0.62
N PHE A 340 19.82 -4.26 0.35
CA PHE A 340 18.87 -4.75 1.35
C PHE A 340 19.42 -5.82 2.27
N LYS A 341 20.46 -6.55 1.85
CA LYS A 341 20.97 -7.71 2.59
C LYS A 341 22.48 -7.68 2.81
N VAL A 342 23.29 -7.67 1.75
CA VAL A 342 24.76 -7.87 1.88
C VAL A 342 25.41 -6.76 2.69
N PHE A 343 24.98 -5.51 2.50
CA PHE A 343 25.49 -4.38 3.27
C PHE A 343 25.22 -4.55 4.77
N TRP A 344 24.01 -5.00 5.15
CA TRP A 344 23.63 -5.22 6.54
C TRP A 344 24.33 -6.42 7.18
N GLU A 345 24.57 -7.50 6.42
CA GLU A 345 25.35 -8.66 6.89
C GLU A 345 26.81 -8.31 7.23
N LYS A 346 27.32 -7.20 6.70
CA LYS A 346 28.66 -6.68 7.05
C LYS A 346 28.70 -5.89 8.36
N ASP A 347 27.57 -5.74 9.04
CA ASP A 347 27.42 -5.06 10.34
C ASP A 347 28.00 -3.63 10.35
N PRO A 348 27.55 -2.74 9.45
CA PRO A 348 28.09 -1.39 9.31
C PRO A 348 27.79 -0.55 10.55
N LYS A 349 28.76 0.25 10.98
CA LYS A 349 28.65 1.14 12.15
C LYS A 349 28.94 2.58 11.76
N ASN A 350 28.50 3.51 12.57
CA ASN A 350 28.84 4.93 12.46
C ASN A 350 30.36 5.17 12.30
N SER A 351 31.18 4.33 12.93
CA SER A 351 32.65 4.40 12.82
C SER A 351 33.26 3.82 11.54
N ASP A 352 32.56 2.99 10.76
CA ASP A 352 33.13 2.27 9.61
C ASP A 352 32.22 2.07 8.39
N TRP A 353 30.98 2.58 8.42
CA TRP A 353 29.97 2.31 7.39
C TRP A 353 30.41 2.73 5.99
N LYS A 354 31.19 3.81 5.86
CA LYS A 354 31.74 4.27 4.57
C LYS A 354 32.71 3.26 3.96
N THR A 355 33.53 2.63 4.80
CA THR A 355 34.41 1.53 4.36
C THR A 355 33.58 0.30 3.99
N LYS A 356 32.55 -0.05 4.78
CA LYS A 356 31.63 -1.15 4.44
C LYS A 356 30.82 -0.90 3.18
N PHE A 357 30.49 0.35 2.92
CA PHE A 357 29.81 0.81 1.72
C PHE A 357 30.68 0.52 0.49
N GLU A 358 31.92 1.01 0.49
CA GLU A 358 32.87 0.77 -0.61
C GLU A 358 33.16 -0.72 -0.82
N GLU A 359 33.38 -1.48 0.27
CA GLU A 359 33.56 -2.93 0.20
C GLU A 359 32.38 -3.69 -0.41
N THR A 360 31.16 -3.16 -0.28
CA THR A 360 29.93 -3.84 -0.74
C THR A 360 29.57 -3.43 -2.17
N PHE A 361 29.65 -2.13 -2.44
CA PHE A 361 29.11 -1.52 -3.64
C PHE A 361 30.16 -1.23 -4.68
N THR A 362 31.45 -1.44 -4.38
CA THR A 362 32.58 -1.19 -5.29
C THR A 362 32.68 0.27 -5.77
N ILE A 363 31.97 1.17 -5.09
CA ILE A 363 31.98 2.62 -5.26
C ILE A 363 32.10 3.25 -3.87
N ASP A 364 33.00 4.20 -3.70
CA ASP A 364 33.11 4.96 -2.46
C ASP A 364 31.98 5.99 -2.34
N ILE A 365 31.67 6.41 -1.12
CA ILE A 365 30.52 7.27 -0.84
C ILE A 365 30.63 8.66 -1.50
N ASP A 366 31.84 9.22 -1.60
CA ASP A 366 32.05 10.56 -2.17
C ASP A 366 31.86 10.53 -3.69
N SER A 367 32.30 9.45 -4.34
CA SER A 367 32.02 9.17 -5.75
C SER A 367 30.53 8.99 -6.01
N PHE A 368 29.82 8.23 -5.17
CA PHE A 368 28.36 8.08 -5.27
C PHE A 368 27.63 9.43 -5.12
N TYR A 369 27.94 10.20 -4.07
CA TYR A 369 27.34 11.52 -3.87
C TYR A 369 27.62 12.48 -5.02
N SER A 370 28.81 12.42 -5.62
CA SER A 370 29.14 13.21 -6.81
C SER A 370 28.31 12.80 -8.04
N SER A 371 28.01 11.51 -8.19
CA SER A 371 27.24 11.01 -9.35
C SER A 371 25.80 11.52 -9.36
N LEU A 372 25.21 11.77 -8.19
CA LEU A 372 23.83 12.28 -8.05
C LEU A 372 23.58 13.58 -8.83
N THR A 373 24.60 14.42 -9.02
CA THR A 373 24.49 15.66 -9.81
C THR A 373 24.11 15.43 -11.28
N SER A 374 24.29 14.20 -11.80
CA SER A 374 23.93 13.82 -13.17
C SER A 374 22.48 13.35 -13.32
N TYR A 375 21.76 13.13 -12.21
CA TYR A 375 20.39 12.64 -12.21
C TYR A 375 19.37 13.78 -12.30
N SER A 376 18.18 13.44 -12.80
CA SER A 376 16.99 14.28 -12.72
C SER A 376 16.27 14.01 -11.40
N THR A 377 15.63 15.03 -10.80
CA THR A 377 14.71 14.83 -9.66
C THR A 377 13.39 14.14 -10.06
N ASP A 378 13.18 13.90 -11.36
CA ASP A 378 12.09 13.04 -11.84
C ASP A 378 12.44 11.57 -11.55
N MET A 379 11.98 11.08 -10.41
CA MET A 379 12.27 9.72 -9.91
C MET A 379 11.75 8.63 -10.85
N SER A 380 10.76 8.93 -11.70
CA SER A 380 10.20 7.96 -12.65
C SER A 380 11.20 7.47 -13.69
N LEU A 381 12.28 8.21 -13.91
CA LEU A 381 13.36 7.86 -14.84
C LEU A 381 14.29 6.76 -14.32
N ILE A 382 14.22 6.46 -13.01
CA ILE A 382 15.11 5.50 -12.34
C ILE A 382 14.34 4.41 -11.59
N TYR A 383 13.04 4.24 -11.85
CA TYR A 383 12.30 3.12 -11.29
C TYR A 383 12.81 1.79 -11.82
N PRO A 384 12.84 0.76 -10.97
CA PRO A 384 13.08 -0.59 -11.43
C PRO A 384 11.91 -1.09 -12.30
N SER A 385 12.19 -2.14 -13.08
CA SER A 385 11.14 -2.84 -13.82
C SER A 385 10.09 -3.39 -12.86
N SER A 386 8.82 -3.25 -13.20
CA SER A 386 7.71 -3.84 -12.42
C SER A 386 7.68 -5.37 -12.43
N THR A 387 8.63 -6.02 -13.11
CA THR A 387 8.77 -7.47 -13.18
C THR A 387 9.73 -8.04 -12.13
N ILE A 388 10.50 -7.19 -11.44
CA ILE A 388 11.34 -7.67 -10.35
C ILE A 388 10.46 -8.05 -9.16
N THR A 389 10.89 -9.06 -8.42
CA THR A 389 10.16 -9.53 -7.23
C THR A 389 11.08 -9.52 -6.03
N VAL A 390 10.52 -9.33 -4.84
CA VAL A 390 11.27 -9.36 -3.59
C VAL A 390 11.97 -10.71 -3.42
N GLN A 391 11.31 -11.81 -3.78
CA GLN A 391 11.91 -13.15 -3.74
C GLN A 391 13.15 -13.25 -4.65
N ASN A 392 13.09 -12.73 -5.88
CA ASN A 392 14.25 -12.78 -6.79
C ASN A 392 15.40 -11.92 -6.28
N ILE A 393 15.11 -10.74 -5.75
CA ILE A 393 16.11 -9.86 -5.13
C ILE A 393 16.84 -10.62 -4.02
N ILE A 394 16.11 -11.13 -3.03
CA ILE A 394 16.72 -11.68 -1.81
C ILE A 394 17.52 -12.96 -2.09
N ASN A 395 17.13 -13.74 -3.10
CA ASN A 395 17.82 -14.98 -3.49
C ASN A 395 18.87 -14.78 -4.58
N ASP A 396 19.17 -13.56 -5.01
CA ASP A 396 20.15 -13.33 -6.07
C ASP A 396 21.58 -13.66 -5.61
N THR A 397 22.11 -14.78 -6.13
CA THR A 397 23.50 -15.22 -5.94
C THR A 397 24.36 -15.03 -7.19
N SER A 398 23.93 -14.20 -8.14
CA SER A 398 24.65 -13.97 -9.38
C SER A 398 26.00 -13.28 -9.11
N SER A 399 26.99 -13.58 -9.95
CA SER A 399 28.28 -12.90 -9.95
C SER A 399 28.16 -11.56 -10.67
N ILE A 400 28.87 -10.54 -10.19
CA ILE A 400 29.04 -9.27 -10.90
C ILE A 400 29.78 -9.57 -12.21
N THR A 401 29.19 -9.22 -13.35
CA THR A 401 29.88 -9.37 -14.63
C THR A 401 30.94 -8.29 -14.75
N GLU A 402 32.18 -8.65 -15.10
CA GLU A 402 33.21 -7.65 -15.38
C GLU A 402 32.74 -6.74 -16.53
N VAL A 403 32.54 -5.46 -16.24
CA VAL A 403 32.37 -4.45 -17.29
C VAL A 403 33.73 -4.27 -17.95
N SER A 404 33.94 -4.99 -19.07
CA SER A 404 35.12 -4.78 -19.89
C SER A 404 35.12 -3.33 -20.37
N ASN A 405 36.06 -2.52 -19.86
CA ASN A 405 36.42 -1.24 -20.47
C ASN A 405 37.11 -1.53 -21.82
N GLU A 406 36.36 -2.00 -22.81
CA GLU A 406 36.81 -1.94 -24.20
C GLU A 406 36.81 -0.48 -24.60
N THR A 407 37.97 0.15 -24.40
CA THR A 407 38.34 1.37 -25.10
C THR A 407 38.24 1.06 -26.58
N THR A 408 37.17 1.53 -27.23
CA THR A 408 36.98 1.39 -28.67
C THR A 408 38.01 2.27 -29.37
N SER A 409 39.21 1.72 -29.55
CA SER A 409 40.18 2.18 -30.54
C SER A 409 39.52 2.00 -31.90
N THR A 410 39.02 3.09 -32.48
CA THR A 410 38.59 3.12 -33.88
C THR A 410 39.80 2.89 -34.78
N ASP A 411 40.12 1.62 -35.05
CA ASP A 411 40.94 1.28 -36.21
C ASP A 411 40.03 1.19 -37.44
N THR A 412 40.27 2.14 -38.33
CA THR A 412 39.57 2.27 -39.60
C THR A 412 39.96 1.11 -40.51
N SER A 413 39.01 0.22 -40.79
CA SER A 413 39.10 -0.67 -41.95
C SER A 413 37.88 -0.48 -42.82
N THR A 414 38.11 0.22 -43.93
CA THR A 414 37.20 0.38 -45.06
C THR A 414 36.78 -0.98 -45.62
N SER A 415 35.48 -1.24 -45.61
CA SER A 415 34.83 -2.07 -46.61
C SER A 415 33.59 -1.34 -47.09
N THR A 416 33.61 -1.01 -48.37
CA THR A 416 32.49 -0.44 -49.11
C THR A 416 31.47 -1.55 -49.33
N ASP A 417 30.21 -1.33 -48.94
CA ASP A 417 29.12 -1.89 -49.71
C ASP A 417 27.87 -1.03 -49.63
N THR A 418 27.30 -0.86 -50.82
CA THR A 418 26.25 0.09 -51.16
C THR A 418 24.91 -0.62 -51.03
N SER A 419 23.97 -0.09 -50.25
CA SER A 419 22.55 -0.29 -50.55
C SER A 419 21.68 0.84 -49.99
N THR A 420 20.98 1.45 -50.91
CA THR A 420 19.96 2.49 -50.79
C THR A 420 18.62 1.92 -50.32
N SER A 421 17.91 2.59 -49.40
CA SER A 421 16.48 2.92 -49.59
C SER A 421 15.93 3.89 -48.52
N THR A 422 15.57 5.10 -48.98
CA THR A 422 14.36 5.89 -48.69
C THR A 422 13.80 6.04 -47.27
N ASP A 423 14.12 7.20 -46.70
CA ASP A 423 13.24 8.23 -46.10
C ASP A 423 11.71 8.03 -46.16
N THR A 424 11.03 8.19 -45.01
CA THR A 424 9.94 9.18 -44.90
C THR A 424 9.70 9.62 -43.46
N SER A 425 9.93 10.91 -43.20
CA SER A 425 9.49 11.63 -42.01
C SER A 425 7.96 11.80 -41.94
N THR A 426 7.40 11.94 -40.73
CA THR A 426 6.33 12.93 -40.44
C THR A 426 6.18 13.17 -38.92
N GLN A 427 6.16 14.44 -38.54
CA GLN A 427 5.82 15.06 -37.24
C GLN A 427 4.98 16.32 -37.57
N PRO A 428 4.31 17.02 -36.63
CA PRO A 428 3.34 16.62 -35.61
C PRO A 428 2.01 17.44 -35.72
N ILE A 429 0.97 17.12 -34.95
CA ILE A 429 -0.20 18.01 -34.76
C ILE A 429 -0.55 18.17 -33.27
N HIS A 430 -0.44 19.41 -32.79
CA HIS A 430 -1.04 19.91 -31.56
C HIS A 430 -2.58 19.95 -31.65
N GLN A 431 -3.29 19.56 -30.58
CA GLN A 431 -4.25 20.44 -29.88
C GLN A 431 -4.99 19.81 -28.68
N ARG A 432 -5.00 20.62 -27.60
CA ARG A 432 -6.01 20.81 -26.53
C ARG A 432 -6.23 19.74 -25.46
N GLN A 433 -5.75 20.08 -24.26
CA GLN A 433 -6.25 19.58 -22.97
C GLN A 433 -7.71 20.00 -22.70
N PRO A 434 -8.53 19.16 -22.06
CA PRO A 434 -9.75 19.60 -21.41
C PRO A 434 -9.76 19.22 -19.91
N ILE A 435 -9.85 20.23 -19.04
CA ILE A 435 -10.68 20.37 -17.81
C ILE A 435 -10.69 19.26 -16.73
N HIS A 436 -10.43 17.98 -17.05
CA HIS A 436 -10.30 16.87 -16.10
C HIS A 436 -9.09 16.99 -15.17
N GLN A 437 -8.06 17.72 -15.61
CA GLN A 437 -6.90 17.99 -14.77
C GLN A 437 -7.25 18.77 -13.51
N ARG A 438 -8.21 19.72 -13.53
CA ARG A 438 -8.50 20.56 -12.35
C ARG A 438 -9.20 19.83 -11.21
N GLN A 439 -10.05 18.83 -11.50
CA GLN A 439 -10.69 18.03 -10.45
C GLN A 439 -9.74 16.98 -9.87
N LEU A 440 -8.87 16.40 -10.70
CA LEU A 440 -7.75 15.56 -10.23
C LEU A 440 -6.75 16.38 -9.41
N THR A 441 -6.49 17.64 -9.75
CA THR A 441 -5.63 18.53 -8.93
C THR A 441 -6.22 18.80 -7.54
N HIS A 442 -7.56 18.89 -7.41
CA HIS A 442 -8.21 19.19 -6.13
C HIS A 442 -8.32 17.95 -5.22
N GLN A 443 -8.56 16.76 -5.79
CA GLN A 443 -8.43 15.49 -5.06
C GLN A 443 -6.97 15.19 -4.67
N ARG A 444 -6.02 15.46 -5.57
CA ARG A 444 -4.57 15.41 -5.27
C ARG A 444 -4.18 16.39 -4.17
N GLN A 445 -4.74 17.59 -4.12
CA GLN A 445 -4.46 18.57 -3.07
C GLN A 445 -5.01 18.17 -1.68
N LEU A 446 -6.13 17.44 -1.62
CA LEU A 446 -6.69 16.95 -0.36
C LEU A 446 -5.92 15.74 0.17
N ILE A 447 -5.53 14.80 -0.70
CA ILE A 447 -4.58 13.72 -0.38
C ILE A 447 -3.23 14.30 0.06
N HIS A 448 -2.74 15.34 -0.64
CA HIS A 448 -1.50 16.05 -0.35
C HIS A 448 -1.50 16.77 1.00
N LEU A 449 -2.58 17.47 1.37
CA LEU A 449 -2.67 18.14 2.66
C LEU A 449 -2.80 17.13 3.82
N HIS A 450 -3.40 15.97 3.53
CA HIS A 450 -3.62 14.91 4.50
C HIS A 450 -2.35 14.10 4.77
N LEU A 451 -1.65 13.59 3.72
CA LEU A 451 -0.33 12.98 3.88
C LEU A 451 0.66 13.94 4.56
N GLN A 452 0.64 15.24 4.23
CA GLN A 452 1.50 16.21 4.90
C GLN A 452 1.20 16.38 6.40
N LEU A 453 -0.06 16.28 6.84
CA LEU A 453 -0.41 16.41 8.25
C LEU A 453 -0.06 15.14 9.05
N THR A 454 -0.32 13.96 8.49
CA THR A 454 0.03 12.67 9.11
C THR A 454 1.56 12.47 9.14
N GLN A 455 2.27 12.93 8.10
CA GLN A 455 3.74 12.82 7.99
C GLN A 455 4.51 13.88 8.76
N TYR A 456 3.99 15.11 8.91
CA TYR A 456 4.58 16.10 9.84
C TYR A 456 4.55 15.57 11.28
N LEU A 457 3.51 14.80 11.62
CA LEU A 457 3.43 14.10 12.91
C LEU A 457 4.35 12.88 12.97
N PHE A 458 4.53 12.13 11.88
CA PHE A 458 5.47 10.99 11.80
C PHE A 458 6.95 11.43 11.92
N GLN A 459 7.38 12.44 11.16
CA GLN A 459 8.76 12.95 11.16
C GLN A 459 9.15 13.66 12.47
N LEU A 460 8.22 14.40 13.11
CA LEU A 460 8.48 14.90 14.47
C LEU A 460 8.56 13.78 15.51
N LYS A 461 8.00 12.58 15.25
CA LYS A 461 7.88 11.49 16.24
C LYS A 461 8.93 10.40 16.13
N VAL A 462 9.47 10.11 14.95
CA VAL A 462 10.71 9.30 14.81
C VAL A 462 11.87 9.98 15.56
N GLN A 463 11.95 11.32 15.50
CA GLN A 463 12.85 12.11 16.35
C GLN A 463 12.56 12.01 17.86
N LEU A 464 11.40 11.50 18.30
CA LEU A 464 11.05 11.38 19.71
C LEU A 464 11.04 9.94 20.23
N THR A 465 11.13 8.94 19.36
CA THR A 465 10.90 7.51 19.70
C THR A 465 12.14 6.63 19.45
N ILE A 466 13.22 7.20 18.92
CA ILE A 466 14.59 6.66 19.05
C ILE A 466 15.17 6.96 20.47
N PHE A 467 14.42 7.66 21.34
CA PHE A 467 14.83 8.06 22.69
C PHE A 467 14.32 7.15 23.82
#